data_AF-A0A9C9U2F5-F1
#
_entry.id   AF-A0A9C9U2F5-F1
#
_cell.length_a   1.000
_cell.length_b   1.000
_cell.length_c   1.000
_cell.angle_alpha   90.00
_cell.angle_beta   90.00
_cell.angle_gamma   90.00
#
_symmetry.space_group_name_H-M   'P 1'
#
loop_
_entity.id
_entity.type
_entity.pdbx_description
1 polymer ?
#
loop_
_entity_poly.entity_id
_entity_poly.type
_entity_poly.pdbx_seq_one_letter_code
_entity_poly.pdbx_strand_id
1 'polypeptide(L)'
;MKINYLLVSRLTTNLTLLIFMLFAAGFILWTSDEFLNWDILPDWIDNYAQLIIVIFGFFAFLLGLSSLLSSLAVLAEFAAQKMGISAPPLQLFSRKKMWILLSIIAMVLVSFLIFHQIDQYREEARLAKNRVEFQEKLNKQSQELDKSLSQIITLFPDALLEAIHNHSVMEKPTSKELVKLLSAISASLPKIPQIALLIPAEQQPYQYQRIWITPEYDYRCYDESDEQNLLKGHDTHQQFFTQLPNVVEREVIDVLFKGKIKPLSKRLSGKFLDNTEPSSWGVLKYQEDIVALIFLEGDIEGYGRVRNKIFHAGPKTLISN
;
A
#
# COMPACT_ATOMS: atom_id res chain seq x y z
N MET A 1 -18.32 52.07 36.26
CA MET A 1 -17.32 52.22 35.19
C MET A 1 -18.01 51.87 33.87
N LYS A 2 -18.40 52.86 33.06
CA LYS A 2 -19.11 52.61 31.80
C LYS A 2 -18.10 52.09 30.78
N ILE A 3 -18.10 50.78 30.54
CA ILE A 3 -17.29 50.16 29.49
C ILE A 3 -17.68 50.85 28.18
N ASN A 4 -16.70 51.46 27.51
CA ASN A 4 -16.94 52.23 26.32
C ASN A 4 -17.19 51.23 25.17
N TYR A 5 -18.46 50.88 24.95
CA TYR A 5 -18.90 49.83 24.00
C TYR A 5 -18.31 50.02 22.59
N LEU A 6 -18.05 51.27 22.20
CA LEU A 6 -17.36 51.62 20.95
C LEU A 6 -15.90 51.15 20.90
N LEU A 7 -15.19 51.17 22.02
CA LEU A 7 -13.78 50.78 22.12
C LEU A 7 -13.66 49.25 22.08
N VAL A 8 -14.56 48.54 22.78
CA VAL A 8 -14.65 47.08 22.73
C VAL A 8 -15.02 46.59 21.33
N SER A 9 -16.00 47.22 20.68
CA SER A 9 -16.39 46.87 19.30
C SER A 9 -15.26 47.11 18.30
N ARG A 10 -14.51 48.21 18.40
CA ARG A 10 -13.36 48.45 17.51
C ARG A 10 -12.24 47.44 17.72
N LEU A 11 -11.98 47.05 18.98
CA LEU A 11 -10.96 46.06 19.31
C LEU A 11 -11.34 44.67 18.75
N THR A 12 -12.58 44.23 18.92
CA THR A 12 -13.04 42.94 18.40
C THR A 12 -13.08 42.88 16.89
N THR A 13 -13.49 43.95 16.21
CA THR A 13 -13.46 44.02 14.74
C THR A 13 -12.04 44.00 14.19
N ASN A 14 -11.10 44.74 14.80
CA ASN A 14 -9.69 44.74 14.38
C ASN A 14 -9.01 43.38 14.61
N LEU A 15 -9.29 42.72 15.74
CA LEU A 15 -8.79 41.37 16.03
C LEU A 15 -9.34 40.35 15.02
N THR A 16 -10.63 40.47 14.68
CA THR A 16 -11.29 39.61 13.68
C THR A 16 -10.68 39.77 12.30
N LEU A 17 -10.43 41.02 11.87
CA LEU A 17 -9.77 41.31 10.59
C LEU A 17 -8.34 40.76 10.53
N LEU A 18 -7.60 40.85 11.64
CA LEU A 18 -6.25 40.31 11.74
C LEU A 18 -6.25 38.77 11.63
N ILE A 19 -7.17 38.10 12.32
CA ILE A 19 -7.34 36.63 12.22
C ILE A 19 -7.74 36.24 10.79
N PHE A 20 -8.62 37.01 10.14
CA PHE A 20 -9.01 36.76 8.75
C PHE A 20 -7.85 36.92 7.76
N MET A 21 -7.01 37.95 7.94
CA MET A 21 -5.81 38.16 7.12
C MET A 21 -4.78 37.04 7.29
N LEU A 22 -4.53 36.62 8.53
CA LEU A 22 -3.62 35.50 8.82
C LEU A 22 -4.15 34.19 8.19
N PHE A 23 -5.46 33.98 8.22
CA PHE A 23 -6.09 32.84 7.55
C PHE A 23 -5.98 32.91 6.03
N ALA A 24 -6.28 34.06 5.41
CA ALA A 24 -6.15 34.24 3.97
C ALA A 24 -4.70 34.00 3.49
N ALA A 25 -3.71 34.49 4.25
CA ALA A 25 -2.30 34.23 3.98
C ALA A 25 -1.95 32.73 4.10
N GLY A 26 -2.43 32.05 5.15
CA GLY A 26 -2.25 30.61 5.32
C GLY A 26 -2.91 29.77 4.22
N PHE A 27 -4.11 30.17 3.78
CA PHE A 27 -4.83 29.52 2.68
C PHE A 27 -4.12 29.71 1.33
N ILE A 28 -3.58 30.90 1.06
CA ILE A 28 -2.79 31.18 -0.15
C ILE A 28 -1.48 30.38 -0.14
N LEU A 29 -0.79 30.30 1.01
CA LEU A 29 0.41 29.48 1.17
C LEU A 29 0.11 27.99 0.91
N TRP A 30 -0.95 27.45 1.52
CA TRP A 30 -1.37 26.07 1.33
C TRP A 30 -1.78 25.77 -0.12
N THR A 31 -2.61 26.62 -0.72
CA THR A 31 -3.02 26.45 -2.13
C THR A 31 -1.84 26.57 -3.09
N SER A 32 -0.84 27.38 -2.79
CA SER A 32 0.36 27.52 -3.62
C SER A 32 1.29 26.31 -3.51
N ASP A 33 1.47 25.75 -2.30
CA ASP A 33 2.25 24.53 -2.05
C ASP A 33 1.63 23.32 -2.78
N GLU A 34 0.30 23.19 -2.68
CA GLU A 34 -0.49 22.10 -3.27
C GLU A 34 -0.57 22.19 -4.82
N PHE A 35 -0.70 23.39 -5.41
CA PHE A 35 -0.74 23.53 -6.88
C PHE A 35 0.64 23.38 -7.53
N LEU A 36 1.72 23.66 -6.81
CA LEU A 36 3.09 23.57 -7.33
C LEU A 36 3.73 22.20 -7.09
N ASN A 37 3.06 21.29 -6.35
CA ASN A 37 3.60 19.96 -5.98
C ASN A 37 4.98 20.08 -5.30
N TRP A 38 5.19 21.17 -4.57
CA TRP A 38 6.40 21.41 -3.81
C TRP A 38 6.22 20.67 -2.48
N ASP A 39 6.69 19.42 -2.37
CA ASP A 39 6.76 18.64 -1.12
C ASP A 39 7.70 19.33 -0.10
N ILE A 40 7.40 20.56 0.35
CA ILE A 40 8.23 21.31 1.30
C ILE A 40 7.93 20.89 2.74
N LEU A 41 6.72 20.38 3.01
CA LEU A 41 6.33 19.92 4.34
C LEU A 41 6.25 18.38 4.42
N PRO A 42 6.79 17.76 5.48
CA PRO A 42 6.63 16.33 5.74
C PRO A 42 5.15 15.91 5.86
N ASP A 43 4.80 14.74 5.33
CA ASP A 43 3.43 14.17 5.26
C ASP A 43 2.63 14.22 6.58
N TRP A 44 3.32 14.12 7.73
CA TRP A 44 2.67 14.19 9.04
C TRP A 44 2.31 15.62 9.43
N ILE A 45 3.12 16.62 9.05
CA ILE A 45 2.83 18.05 9.27
C ILE A 45 1.68 18.49 8.38
N ASP A 46 1.59 17.98 7.15
CA ASP A 46 0.58 18.38 6.18
C ASP A 46 -0.85 18.07 6.67
N ASN A 47 -1.06 16.88 7.26
CA ASN A 47 -2.35 16.52 7.85
C ASN A 47 -2.73 17.39 9.06
N TYR A 48 -1.78 17.75 9.92
CA TYR A 48 -2.05 18.63 11.07
C TYR A 48 -2.23 20.10 10.65
N ALA A 49 -1.47 20.56 9.67
CA ALA A 49 -1.61 21.89 9.07
C ALA A 49 -2.97 22.03 8.40
N GLN A 50 -3.42 21.01 7.66
CA GLN A 50 -4.74 20.97 7.05
C GLN A 50 -5.85 21.05 8.10
N LEU A 51 -5.75 20.27 9.18
CA LEU A 51 -6.71 20.31 10.29
C LEU A 51 -6.74 21.69 10.98
N ILE A 52 -5.56 22.27 11.24
CA ILE A 52 -5.42 23.59 11.88
C ILE A 52 -6.03 24.67 10.99
N ILE A 53 -5.70 24.71 9.68
CA ILE A 53 -6.24 25.69 8.75
C ILE A 53 -7.77 25.57 8.67
N VAL A 54 -8.33 24.37 8.60
CA VAL A 54 -9.79 24.17 8.56
C VAL A 54 -10.46 24.66 9.85
N ILE A 55 -9.92 24.31 11.02
CA ILE A 55 -10.45 24.74 12.31
C ILE A 55 -10.38 26.27 12.45
N PHE A 56 -9.21 26.86 12.21
CA PHE A 56 -9.03 28.31 12.31
C PHE A 56 -9.82 29.07 11.24
N GLY A 57 -9.99 28.52 10.04
CA GLY A 57 -10.83 29.09 8.98
C GLY A 57 -12.31 29.12 9.34
N PHE A 58 -12.82 28.05 9.95
CA PHE A 58 -14.18 28.00 10.45
C PHE A 58 -14.41 29.05 11.57
N PHE A 59 -13.46 29.17 12.51
CA PHE A 59 -13.53 30.19 13.56
C PHE A 59 -13.40 31.62 12.99
N ALA A 60 -12.50 31.86 12.04
CA ALA A 60 -12.34 33.16 11.38
C ALA A 60 -13.62 33.57 10.63
N PHE A 61 -14.27 32.64 9.95
CA PHE A 61 -15.56 32.86 9.29
C PHE A 61 -16.66 33.23 10.30
N LEU A 62 -16.78 32.47 11.41
CA LEU A 62 -17.77 32.77 12.46
C LEU A 62 -17.53 34.13 13.11
N LEU A 63 -16.26 34.50 13.35
CA LEU A 63 -15.89 35.81 13.88
C LEU A 63 -16.21 36.94 12.90
N GLY A 64 -15.89 36.77 11.61
CA GLY A 64 -16.24 37.72 10.56
C GLY A 64 -17.75 37.95 10.45
N LEU A 65 -18.53 36.86 10.48
CA LEU A 65 -19.99 36.91 10.47
C LEU A 65 -20.54 37.62 11.71
N SER A 66 -19.99 37.32 12.89
CA SER A 66 -20.35 37.97 14.15
C SER A 66 -20.08 39.48 14.09
N SER A 67 -18.90 39.89 13.61
CA SER A 67 -18.53 41.30 13.46
C SER A 67 -19.44 42.05 12.47
N LEU A 68 -19.82 41.40 11.36
CA LEU A 68 -20.76 41.97 10.39
C LEU A 68 -22.15 42.17 11.01
N LEU A 69 -22.65 41.15 11.73
CA LEU A 69 -23.94 41.21 12.41
C LEU A 69 -23.98 42.27 13.52
N SER A 70 -22.90 42.42 14.28
CA SER A 70 -22.76 43.50 15.28
C SER A 70 -22.72 44.88 14.63
N SER A 71 -22.01 45.04 13.51
CA SER A 71 -21.96 46.32 12.78
C SER A 71 -23.32 46.73 12.22
N LEU A 72 -24.06 45.76 11.66
CA LEU A 72 -25.43 45.96 11.20
C LEU A 72 -26.39 46.27 12.36
N ALA A 73 -26.21 45.64 13.53
CA ALA A 73 -27.01 45.91 14.71
C ALA A 73 -26.82 47.34 15.23
N VAL A 74 -25.57 47.83 15.28
CA VAL A 74 -25.26 49.21 15.70
C VAL A 74 -25.83 50.23 14.72
N LEU A 75 -25.74 49.97 13.40
CA LEU A 75 -26.37 50.82 12.38
C LEU A 75 -27.89 50.85 12.50
N ALA A 76 -28.51 49.71 12.79
CA ALA A 76 -29.96 49.60 12.99
C ALA A 76 -30.42 50.31 14.27
N GLU A 77 -29.67 50.19 15.39
CA GLU A 77 -29.95 50.93 16.62
C GLU A 77 -29.83 52.44 16.42
N PHE A 78 -28.80 52.90 15.71
CA PHE A 78 -28.62 54.33 15.41
C PHE A 78 -29.76 54.88 14.54
N ALA A 79 -30.20 54.13 13.53
CA ALA A 79 -31.34 54.50 12.69
C ALA A 79 -32.66 54.52 13.47
N ALA A 80 -32.88 53.54 14.36
CA ALA A 80 -34.07 53.44 15.21
C ALA A 80 -34.15 54.58 16.24
N GLN A 81 -33.01 54.94 16.86
CA GLN A 81 -32.91 56.09 17.76
C GLN A 81 -33.23 57.41 17.04
N LYS A 82 -32.77 57.57 15.79
CA LYS A 82 -33.07 58.76 14.97
C LYS A 82 -34.55 58.85 14.56
N MET A 83 -35.27 57.72 14.53
CA MET A 83 -36.70 57.65 14.21
C MET A 83 -37.60 57.56 15.46
N GLY A 84 -37.05 57.60 16.67
CA GLY A 84 -37.83 57.58 17.93
C GLY A 84 -38.54 56.26 18.23
N ILE A 85 -38.08 55.15 17.66
CA ILE A 85 -38.75 53.84 17.76
C ILE A 85 -38.18 53.07 18.97
N SER A 86 -39.00 52.82 19.99
CA SER A 86 -38.66 51.96 21.13
C SER A 86 -38.68 50.49 20.72
N ALA A 87 -37.68 49.71 21.17
CA ALA A 87 -37.49 48.32 20.74
C ALA A 87 -38.72 47.41 21.05
N PRO A 88 -39.23 46.66 20.06
CA PRO A 88 -40.29 45.67 20.31
C PRO A 88 -39.74 44.46 21.09
N PRO A 89 -40.60 43.67 21.77
CA PRO A 89 -40.16 42.52 22.55
C PRO A 89 -39.44 41.48 21.68
N LEU A 90 -38.38 40.90 22.25
CA LEU A 90 -37.53 39.88 21.64
C LEU A 90 -38.36 38.66 21.17
N GLN A 91 -38.78 38.66 19.91
CA GLN A 91 -39.22 37.44 19.24
C GLN A 91 -37.97 36.59 18.93
N LEU A 92 -37.76 35.57 19.76
CA LEU A 92 -36.55 34.75 19.79
C LEU A 92 -36.22 34.07 18.45
N PHE A 93 -37.18 33.81 17.56
CA PHE A 93 -36.90 33.24 16.24
C PHE A 93 -37.83 33.77 15.14
N SER A 94 -37.43 34.86 14.50
CA SER A 94 -37.99 35.27 13.20
C SER A 94 -37.62 34.22 12.14
N ARG A 95 -38.57 33.85 11.27
CA ARG A 95 -38.35 32.91 10.14
C ARG A 95 -37.07 33.25 9.35
N LYS A 96 -36.75 34.54 9.19
CA LYS A 96 -35.53 35.01 8.50
C LYS A 96 -34.23 34.56 9.17
N LYS A 97 -34.14 34.56 10.51
CA LYS A 97 -32.96 34.10 11.27
C LYS A 97 -32.77 32.57 11.16
N MET A 98 -33.88 31.83 11.14
CA MET A 98 -33.86 30.38 10.94
C MET A 98 -33.36 30.01 9.52
N TRP A 99 -33.77 30.75 8.48
CA TRP A 99 -33.27 30.55 7.12
C TRP A 99 -31.77 30.84 6.97
N ILE A 100 -31.25 31.87 7.66
CA ILE A 100 -29.80 32.16 7.67
C ILE A 100 -29.03 31.00 8.33
N LEU A 101 -29.51 30.51 9.48
CA LEU A 101 -28.87 29.39 10.18
C LEU A 101 -28.92 28.09 9.36
N LEU A 102 -30.05 27.80 8.70
CA LEU A 102 -30.19 26.70 7.74
C LEU A 102 -29.24 26.85 6.54
N SER A 103 -29.06 28.07 6.02
CA SER A 103 -28.12 28.33 4.92
C SER A 103 -26.68 28.07 5.33
N ILE A 104 -26.29 28.42 6.56
CA ILE A 104 -24.94 28.17 7.08
C ILE A 104 -24.73 26.67 7.27
N ILE A 105 -25.69 25.95 7.85
CA ILE A 105 -25.62 24.49 8.01
C ILE A 105 -25.55 23.79 6.65
N ALA A 106 -26.35 24.23 5.68
CA ALA A 106 -26.31 23.71 4.31
C ALA A 106 -24.95 23.98 3.65
N MET A 107 -24.36 25.16 3.84
CA MET A 107 -23.03 25.49 3.30
C MET A 107 -21.93 24.60 3.91
N VAL A 108 -21.99 24.32 5.22
CA VAL A 108 -21.06 23.40 5.89
C VAL A 108 -21.21 21.97 5.36
N LEU A 109 -22.45 21.48 5.21
CA LEU A 109 -22.72 20.15 4.66
C LEU A 109 -22.24 20.01 3.21
N VAL A 110 -22.48 21.02 2.37
CA VAL A 110 -21.99 21.04 0.98
C VAL A 110 -20.47 21.07 0.95
N SER A 111 -19.84 21.86 1.81
CA SER A 111 -18.37 21.92 1.91
C SER A 111 -17.79 20.55 2.31
N PHE A 112 -18.41 19.87 3.30
CA PHE A 112 -17.99 18.52 3.72
C PHE A 112 -18.10 17.50 2.58
N LEU A 113 -19.17 17.54 1.78
CA LEU A 113 -19.32 16.66 0.62
C LEU A 113 -18.27 16.93 -0.45
N ILE A 114 -17.94 18.19 -0.72
CA ILE A 114 -16.89 18.57 -1.69
C ILE A 114 -15.52 18.09 -1.20
N PHE A 115 -15.18 18.33 0.07
CA PHE A 115 -13.91 17.86 0.64
C PHE A 115 -13.81 16.33 0.62
N HIS A 116 -14.91 15.62 0.89
CA HIS A 116 -14.92 14.16 0.80
C HIS A 116 -14.65 13.66 -0.63
N GLN A 117 -15.23 14.30 -1.65
CA GLN A 117 -14.95 13.95 -3.06
C GLN A 117 -13.50 14.23 -3.45
N ILE A 118 -12.93 15.34 -2.97
CA ILE A 118 -11.51 15.68 -3.19
C ILE A 118 -10.60 14.63 -2.54
N ASP A 119 -10.92 14.19 -1.32
CA ASP A 119 -10.16 13.16 -0.61
C ASP A 119 -10.19 11.82 -1.34
N GLN A 120 -11.36 11.42 -1.86
CA GLN A 120 -11.49 10.23 -2.72
C GLN A 120 -10.62 10.34 -3.99
N TYR A 121 -10.68 11.49 -4.68
CA TYR A 121 -9.86 11.73 -5.86
C TYR A 121 -8.36 11.65 -5.55
N ARG A 122 -7.93 12.21 -4.41
CA ARG A 122 -6.55 12.15 -3.92
C ARG A 122 -6.12 10.73 -3.61
N GLU A 123 -6.98 9.95 -2.95
CA GLU A 123 -6.71 8.54 -2.66
C GLU A 123 -6.54 7.76 -3.96
N GLU A 124 -7.41 7.95 -4.95
CA GLU A 124 -7.30 7.30 -6.25
C GLU A 124 -6.01 7.66 -6.99
N ALA A 125 -5.59 8.93 -6.95
CA ALA A 125 -4.33 9.39 -7.54
C ALA A 125 -3.11 8.73 -6.86
N ARG A 126 -3.09 8.66 -5.51
CA ARG A 126 -2.04 7.95 -4.76
C ARG A 126 -2.01 6.46 -5.08
N LEU A 127 -3.18 5.83 -5.15
CA LEU A 127 -3.28 4.41 -5.53
C LEU A 127 -2.81 4.18 -6.98
N ALA A 128 -3.05 5.11 -7.90
CA ALA A 128 -2.56 5.02 -9.26
C ALA A 128 -1.03 5.12 -9.33
N LYS A 129 -0.42 6.07 -8.61
CA LYS A 129 1.04 6.16 -8.49
C LYS A 129 1.63 4.88 -7.89
N ASN A 130 1.04 4.38 -6.81
CA ASN A 130 1.44 3.14 -6.17
C ASN A 130 1.30 1.90 -7.08
N ARG A 131 0.31 1.87 -7.98
CA ARG A 131 0.17 0.81 -9.00
C ARG A 131 1.36 0.79 -9.95
N VAL A 132 1.72 1.95 -10.49
CA VAL A 132 2.84 2.06 -11.43
C VAL A 132 4.13 1.66 -10.74
N GLU A 133 4.40 2.23 -9.56
CA GLU A 133 5.62 1.92 -8.82
C GLU A 133 5.71 0.45 -8.41
N PHE A 134 4.61 -0.14 -7.93
CA PHE A 134 4.58 -1.57 -7.58
C PHE A 134 4.80 -2.46 -8.81
N GLN A 135 4.16 -2.15 -9.94
CA GLN A 135 4.38 -2.91 -11.19
C GLN A 135 5.83 -2.84 -11.65
N GLU A 136 6.47 -1.68 -11.57
CA GLU A 136 7.88 -1.49 -11.92
C GLU A 136 8.80 -2.30 -10.99
N LYS A 137 8.58 -2.20 -9.67
CA LYS A 137 9.31 -2.98 -8.67
C LYS A 137 9.14 -4.49 -8.87
N LEU A 138 7.91 -4.94 -9.11
CA LEU A 138 7.56 -6.34 -9.38
C LEU A 138 8.31 -6.84 -10.62
N ASN A 139 8.18 -6.14 -11.74
CA ASN A 139 8.84 -6.52 -12.99
C ASN A 139 10.37 -6.55 -12.86
N LYS A 140 10.96 -5.56 -12.16
CA LYS A 140 12.40 -5.48 -11.96
C LYS A 140 12.90 -6.64 -11.11
N GLN A 141 12.24 -6.94 -9.99
CA GLN A 141 12.64 -8.04 -9.11
C GLN A 141 12.42 -9.40 -9.77
N SER A 142 11.33 -9.62 -10.51
CA SER A 142 11.15 -10.85 -11.30
C SER A 142 12.27 -11.05 -12.32
N GLN A 143 12.73 -9.98 -12.99
CA GLN A 143 13.87 -10.07 -13.92
C GLN A 143 15.21 -10.36 -13.22
N GLU A 144 15.39 -9.85 -12.00
CA GLU A 144 16.55 -10.18 -11.17
C GLU A 144 16.50 -11.66 -10.75
N LEU A 145 15.32 -12.16 -10.36
CA LEU A 145 15.11 -13.57 -10.04
C LEU A 145 15.30 -14.49 -11.25
N ASP A 146 14.89 -14.10 -12.46
CA ASP A 146 15.16 -14.86 -13.70
C ASP A 146 16.68 -15.05 -13.93
N LYS A 147 17.46 -13.99 -13.68
CA LYS A 147 18.94 -14.05 -13.80
C LYS A 147 19.54 -14.95 -12.72
N SER A 148 19.10 -14.79 -11.47
CA SER A 148 19.54 -15.62 -10.36
C SER A 148 19.18 -17.09 -10.59
N LEU A 149 17.97 -17.37 -11.06
CA LEU A 149 17.50 -18.72 -11.33
C LEU A 149 18.36 -19.41 -12.40
N SER A 150 18.71 -18.68 -13.46
CA SER A 150 19.60 -19.18 -14.52
C SER A 150 20.97 -19.60 -13.98
N GLN A 151 21.46 -18.96 -12.91
CA GLN A 151 22.71 -19.35 -12.24
C GLN A 151 22.48 -20.53 -11.28
N ILE A 152 21.42 -20.46 -10.48
CA ILE A 152 21.09 -21.44 -9.45
C ILE A 152 20.83 -22.82 -10.02
N ILE A 153 20.11 -22.91 -11.14
CA ILE A 153 19.77 -24.17 -11.78
C ILE A 153 21.03 -24.96 -12.18
N THR A 154 22.12 -24.29 -12.51
CA THR A 154 23.42 -24.93 -12.83
C THR A 154 24.17 -25.47 -11.60
N LEU A 155 23.74 -25.13 -10.39
CA LEU A 155 24.37 -25.59 -9.14
C LEU A 155 23.89 -26.97 -8.71
N PHE A 156 22.86 -27.53 -9.35
CA PHE A 156 22.31 -28.84 -9.04
C PHE A 156 23.26 -29.94 -9.54
N PRO A 157 23.91 -30.72 -8.65
CA PRO A 157 24.82 -31.78 -9.06
C PRO A 157 24.08 -32.94 -9.74
N ASP A 158 24.71 -33.60 -10.72
CA ASP A 158 24.13 -34.74 -11.42
C ASP A 158 23.65 -35.84 -10.48
N ALA A 159 24.39 -36.15 -9.41
CA ALA A 159 23.98 -37.15 -8.42
C ALA A 159 22.65 -36.79 -7.71
N LEU A 160 22.39 -35.49 -7.51
CA LEU A 160 21.15 -35.03 -6.91
C LEU A 160 20.00 -35.06 -7.92
N LEU A 161 20.27 -34.69 -9.17
CA LEU A 161 19.31 -34.78 -10.28
C LEU A 161 18.91 -36.24 -10.57
N GLU A 162 19.89 -37.16 -10.54
CA GLU A 162 19.67 -38.60 -10.65
C GLU A 162 18.81 -39.12 -9.49
N ALA A 163 19.08 -38.69 -8.25
CA ALA A 163 18.28 -39.10 -7.10
C ALA A 163 16.85 -38.54 -7.15
N ILE A 164 16.64 -37.35 -7.71
CA ILE A 164 15.30 -36.81 -7.99
C ILE A 164 14.60 -37.68 -9.04
N HIS A 165 15.29 -37.99 -10.15
CA HIS A 165 14.78 -38.86 -11.21
C HIS A 165 14.36 -40.24 -10.68
N ASN A 166 15.18 -40.82 -9.81
CA ASN A 166 14.96 -42.14 -9.23
C ASN A 166 14.10 -42.10 -7.94
N HIS A 167 13.49 -40.97 -7.61
CA HIS A 167 12.64 -40.76 -6.42
C HIS A 167 13.30 -41.07 -5.06
N SER A 168 14.63 -41.11 -5.00
CA SER A 168 15.43 -41.39 -3.80
C SER A 168 16.01 -40.12 -3.14
N VAL A 169 15.68 -38.92 -3.64
CA VAL A 169 16.20 -37.64 -3.13
C VAL A 169 15.92 -37.43 -1.62
N MET A 170 14.89 -38.08 -1.09
CA MET A 170 14.52 -37.99 0.33
C MET A 170 15.25 -39.00 1.23
N GLU A 171 16.03 -39.92 0.65
CA GLU A 171 16.86 -40.85 1.39
C GLU A 171 18.13 -40.14 1.91
N LYS A 172 18.74 -40.69 2.97
CA LYS A 172 20.04 -40.21 3.44
C LYS A 172 21.14 -40.89 2.62
N PRO A 173 22.17 -40.17 2.12
CA PRO A 173 22.56 -38.80 2.48
C PRO A 173 21.97 -37.68 1.61
N THR A 174 21.37 -38.00 0.46
CA THR A 174 20.94 -37.04 -0.57
C THR A 174 20.01 -35.95 -0.06
N SER A 175 19.06 -36.30 0.82
CA SER A 175 18.17 -35.33 1.48
C SER A 175 18.92 -34.22 2.19
N LYS A 176 20.05 -34.53 2.83
CA LYS A 176 20.89 -33.54 3.52
C LYS A 176 21.62 -32.64 2.52
N GLU A 177 22.02 -33.16 1.38
CA GLU A 177 22.66 -32.39 0.31
C GLU A 177 21.66 -31.44 -0.35
N LEU A 178 20.43 -31.91 -0.62
CA LEU A 178 19.35 -31.09 -1.13
C LEU A 178 19.08 -29.91 -0.19
N VAL A 179 18.87 -30.19 1.09
CA VAL A 179 18.57 -29.15 2.08
C VAL A 179 19.71 -28.14 2.19
N LYS A 180 20.97 -28.60 2.19
CA LYS A 180 22.13 -27.70 2.17
C LYS A 180 22.18 -26.82 0.93
N LEU A 181 21.96 -27.38 -0.25
CA LEU A 181 21.96 -26.65 -1.51
C LEU A 181 20.86 -25.59 -1.51
N LEU A 182 19.61 -25.96 -1.22
CA LEU A 182 18.49 -25.03 -1.17
C LEU A 182 18.68 -23.94 -0.10
N SER A 183 19.25 -24.29 1.06
CA SER A 183 19.56 -23.32 2.13
C SER A 183 20.65 -22.34 1.71
N ALA A 184 21.70 -22.82 1.02
CA ALA A 184 22.77 -21.98 0.50
C ALA A 184 22.26 -21.03 -0.59
N ILE A 185 21.38 -21.52 -1.48
CA ILE A 185 20.71 -20.70 -2.48
C ILE A 185 19.88 -19.60 -1.81
N SER A 186 19.01 -19.96 -0.87
CA SER A 186 18.19 -19.02 -0.09
C SER A 186 19.05 -17.93 0.58
N ALA A 187 20.14 -18.33 1.25
CA ALA A 187 21.07 -17.40 1.91
C ALA A 187 21.86 -16.49 0.95
N SER A 188 22.07 -16.92 -0.30
CA SER A 188 22.83 -16.14 -1.29
C SER A 188 22.03 -15.01 -1.93
N LEU A 189 20.73 -14.92 -1.65
CA LEU A 189 19.82 -14.01 -2.33
C LEU A 189 19.42 -12.83 -1.41
N PRO A 190 19.66 -11.57 -1.83
CA PRO A 190 19.63 -10.40 -0.95
C PRO A 190 18.24 -9.98 -0.44
N LYS A 191 17.15 -10.58 -0.93
CA LYS A 191 15.76 -10.29 -0.53
C LYS A 191 15.00 -11.58 -0.24
N ILE A 192 15.66 -12.44 0.55
CA ILE A 192 15.18 -13.70 1.12
C ILE A 192 14.06 -14.36 0.30
N PRO A 193 14.43 -15.10 -0.75
CA PRO A 193 13.44 -15.79 -1.54
C PRO A 193 13.04 -17.10 -0.90
N GLN A 194 11.76 -17.41 -0.95
CA GLN A 194 11.32 -18.78 -0.78
C GLN A 194 11.75 -19.58 -2.00
N ILE A 195 12.50 -20.65 -1.77
CA ILE A 195 12.83 -21.63 -2.80
C ILE A 195 11.96 -22.87 -2.61
N ALA A 196 11.31 -23.28 -3.68
CA ALA A 196 10.52 -24.50 -3.71
C ALA A 196 10.89 -25.36 -4.92
N LEU A 197 10.91 -26.67 -4.71
CA LEU A 197 10.94 -27.68 -5.75
C LEU A 197 9.59 -28.38 -5.82
N LEU A 198 9.14 -28.68 -7.03
CA LEU A 198 8.01 -29.57 -7.29
C LEU A 198 8.53 -30.76 -8.11
N ILE A 199 8.36 -31.96 -7.55
CA ILE A 199 8.88 -33.21 -8.09
C ILE A 199 7.68 -34.13 -8.35
N PRO A 200 7.67 -34.92 -9.45
CA PRO A 200 6.70 -36.01 -9.61
C PRO A 200 6.78 -36.97 -8.42
N ALA A 201 5.62 -37.43 -7.92
CA ALA A 201 5.58 -38.40 -6.83
C ALA A 201 5.46 -39.82 -7.41
N GLU A 202 6.24 -40.76 -6.86
CA GLU A 202 6.20 -42.18 -7.28
C GLU A 202 5.00 -42.92 -6.68
N GLN A 203 4.63 -42.58 -5.45
CA GLN A 203 3.64 -43.31 -4.66
C GLN A 203 2.22 -42.80 -4.94
N GLN A 204 1.39 -43.66 -5.52
CA GLN A 204 -0.05 -43.41 -5.59
C GLN A 204 -0.62 -43.23 -4.16
N PRO A 205 -1.57 -42.31 -3.93
CA PRO A 205 -2.33 -41.53 -4.91
C PRO A 205 -1.73 -40.15 -5.25
N TYR A 206 -0.46 -39.88 -4.92
CA TYR A 206 0.14 -38.56 -5.10
C TYR A 206 0.70 -38.39 -6.52
N GLN A 207 0.46 -37.22 -7.11
CA GLN A 207 1.01 -36.81 -8.41
C GLN A 207 2.30 -36.01 -8.24
N TYR A 208 2.38 -35.16 -7.21
CA TYR A 208 3.53 -34.29 -6.98
C TYR A 208 3.90 -34.21 -5.49
N GLN A 209 5.18 -33.95 -5.23
CA GLN A 209 5.73 -33.56 -3.95
C GLN A 209 6.35 -32.17 -4.08
N ARG A 210 5.94 -31.23 -3.22
CA ARG A 210 6.61 -29.94 -3.04
C ARG A 210 7.56 -30.03 -1.85
N ILE A 211 8.79 -29.58 -2.07
CA ILE A 211 9.80 -29.40 -1.03
C ILE A 211 10.17 -27.93 -1.03
N TRP A 212 10.10 -27.25 0.09
CA TRP A 212 10.49 -25.83 0.15
C TRP A 212 11.24 -25.52 1.42
N ILE A 213 12.02 -24.46 1.35
CA ILE A 213 12.77 -23.95 2.48
C ILE A 213 12.26 -22.57 2.84
N THR A 214 11.98 -22.37 4.12
CA THR A 214 11.70 -21.06 4.69
C THR A 214 12.86 -20.61 5.59
N PRO A 215 13.29 -19.34 5.50
CA PRO A 215 14.23 -18.77 6.46
C PRO A 215 13.64 -18.81 7.88
N GLU A 216 14.48 -19.08 8.88
CA GLU A 216 14.15 -18.93 10.29
C GLU A 216 14.88 -17.69 10.83
N TYR A 217 14.13 -16.69 11.32
CA TYR A 217 14.69 -15.47 11.90
C TYR A 217 14.66 -15.51 13.43
N ASP A 218 15.70 -15.00 14.08
CA ASP A 218 15.63 -14.73 15.52
C ASP A 218 15.07 -13.32 15.78
N TYR A 219 13.77 -13.24 16.03
CA TYR A 219 13.07 -11.98 16.33
C TYR A 219 13.40 -11.40 17.71
N ARG A 220 14.33 -12.00 18.48
CA ARG A 220 14.74 -11.48 19.80
C ARG A 220 15.69 -10.28 19.74
N CYS A 221 16.19 -9.93 18.56
CA CYS A 221 17.10 -8.81 18.33
C CYS A 221 16.43 -7.63 17.63
N TYR A 222 15.17 -7.33 17.97
CA TYR A 222 14.47 -6.14 17.47
C TYR A 222 14.98 -4.90 18.23
N ASP A 223 16.15 -4.41 17.84
CA ASP A 223 16.60 -3.06 18.18
C ASP A 223 16.34 -2.19 16.93
N GLU A 224 15.51 -1.16 17.03
CA GLU A 224 15.05 -0.32 15.89
C GLU A 224 16.19 0.37 15.12
N SER A 225 17.44 0.21 15.58
CA SER A 225 18.65 0.77 14.99
C SER A 225 19.45 -0.20 14.11
N ASP A 226 19.16 -1.50 14.13
CA ASP A 226 19.82 -2.51 13.29
C ASP A 226 18.77 -3.37 12.56
N GLU A 227 18.52 -3.06 11.29
CA GLU A 227 17.69 -3.85 10.34
C GLU A 227 18.25 -5.25 10.02
N GLN A 228 19.18 -5.78 10.82
CA GLN A 228 19.72 -7.12 10.62
C GLN A 228 18.96 -8.13 11.47
N ASN A 229 17.77 -8.52 10.98
CA ASN A 229 17.18 -9.80 11.37
C ASN A 229 18.19 -10.92 11.07
N LEU A 230 18.91 -11.38 12.10
CA LEU A 230 19.92 -12.43 11.93
C LEU A 230 19.22 -13.74 11.54
N LEU A 231 19.47 -14.18 10.32
CA LEU A 231 19.05 -15.49 9.82
C LEU A 231 19.66 -16.57 10.71
N LYS A 232 18.82 -17.27 11.47
CA LYS A 232 19.22 -18.30 12.44
C LYS A 232 19.38 -19.66 11.78
N GLY A 233 18.62 -19.92 10.72
CA GLY A 233 18.57 -21.21 10.06
C GLY A 233 17.56 -21.26 8.92
N HIS A 234 17.22 -22.47 8.52
CA HIS A 234 16.30 -22.77 7.44
C HIS A 234 15.46 -23.99 7.82
N ASP A 235 14.14 -23.85 7.76
CA ASP A 235 13.21 -24.95 7.95
C ASP A 235 12.86 -25.57 6.61
N THR A 236 13.01 -26.90 6.52
CA THR A 236 12.62 -27.66 5.32
C THR A 236 11.22 -28.22 5.53
N HIS A 237 10.36 -27.95 4.57
CA HIS A 237 8.98 -28.40 4.57
C HIS A 237 8.69 -29.29 3.36
N GLN A 238 7.71 -30.18 3.53
CA GLN A 238 7.31 -31.13 2.50
C GLN A 238 5.79 -31.20 2.44
N GLN A 239 5.25 -31.28 1.23
CA GLN A 239 3.82 -31.42 0.99
C GLN A 239 3.57 -32.30 -0.22
N PHE A 240 2.70 -33.29 -0.07
CA PHE A 240 2.27 -34.16 -1.16
C PHE A 240 0.92 -33.70 -1.71
N PHE A 241 0.77 -33.78 -3.03
CA PHE A 241 -0.44 -33.42 -3.75
C PHE A 241 -0.94 -34.61 -4.54
N THR A 242 -2.17 -35.05 -4.27
CA THR A 242 -2.88 -35.98 -5.17
C THR A 242 -3.19 -35.32 -6.51
N GLN A 243 -3.46 -34.02 -6.44
CA GLN A 243 -3.55 -33.10 -7.58
C GLN A 243 -3.36 -31.69 -7.03
N LEU A 244 -2.82 -30.78 -7.84
CA LEU A 244 -2.80 -29.37 -7.46
C LEU A 244 -4.22 -28.78 -7.53
N PRO A 245 -4.63 -27.97 -6.54
CA PRO A 245 -6.02 -27.53 -6.41
C PRO A 245 -6.44 -26.54 -7.51
N ASN A 246 -5.50 -25.74 -8.01
CA ASN A 246 -5.80 -24.71 -9.01
C ASN A 246 -5.67 -25.28 -10.43
N VAL A 247 -6.73 -25.15 -11.23
CA VAL A 247 -6.78 -25.67 -12.60
C VAL A 247 -5.75 -25.00 -13.51
N VAL A 248 -5.60 -23.67 -13.40
CA VAL A 248 -4.64 -22.90 -14.22
C VAL A 248 -3.21 -23.28 -13.85
N GLU A 249 -2.95 -23.43 -12.55
CA GLU A 249 -1.65 -23.89 -12.04
C GLU A 249 -1.29 -25.27 -12.60
N ARG A 250 -2.23 -26.23 -12.58
CA ARG A 250 -2.05 -27.56 -13.18
C ARG A 250 -1.69 -27.48 -14.66
N GLU A 251 -2.44 -26.71 -15.44
CA GLU A 251 -2.17 -26.57 -16.87
C GLU A 251 -0.78 -25.99 -17.15
N VAL A 252 -0.33 -25.03 -16.35
CA VAL A 252 0.99 -24.41 -16.51
C VAL A 252 2.09 -25.40 -16.14
N ILE A 253 1.93 -26.12 -15.04
CA ILE A 253 2.89 -27.14 -14.59
C ILE A 253 2.97 -28.30 -15.59
N ASP A 254 1.86 -28.77 -16.13
CA ASP A 254 1.83 -29.79 -17.18
C ASP A 254 2.57 -29.34 -18.44
N VAL A 255 2.50 -28.05 -18.78
CA VAL A 255 3.22 -27.47 -19.93
C VAL A 255 4.72 -27.35 -19.62
N LEU A 256 5.08 -26.96 -18.40
CA LEU A 256 6.47 -26.88 -17.94
C LEU A 256 7.16 -28.25 -17.95
N PHE A 257 6.50 -29.29 -17.43
CA PHE A 257 7.02 -30.68 -17.50
C PHE A 257 7.09 -31.25 -18.93
N LYS A 258 6.45 -30.59 -19.91
CA LYS A 258 6.60 -30.89 -21.35
C LYS A 258 7.71 -30.06 -22.02
N GLY A 259 8.51 -29.34 -21.25
CA GLY A 259 9.60 -28.51 -21.75
C GLY A 259 9.15 -27.27 -22.51
N LYS A 260 7.95 -26.75 -22.20
CA LYS A 260 7.39 -25.55 -22.83
C LYS A 260 7.08 -24.49 -21.77
N ILE A 261 7.05 -23.23 -22.19
CA ILE A 261 6.64 -22.12 -21.32
C ILE A 261 5.26 -21.60 -21.74
N LYS A 262 4.42 -21.27 -20.76
CA LYS A 262 3.11 -20.65 -20.95
C LYS A 262 3.04 -19.38 -20.10
N PRO A 263 3.19 -18.18 -20.70
CA PRO A 263 3.03 -16.94 -19.98
C PRO A 263 1.65 -16.85 -19.33
N LEU A 264 1.61 -16.36 -18.10
CA LEU A 264 0.37 -16.16 -17.36
C LEU A 264 -0.31 -14.88 -17.85
N SER A 265 -1.55 -15.01 -18.31
CA SER A 265 -2.37 -13.87 -18.76
C SER A 265 -3.33 -13.35 -17.67
N LYS A 266 -3.34 -13.99 -16.50
CA LYS A 266 -4.22 -13.67 -15.36
C LYS A 266 -3.45 -13.88 -14.06
N ARG A 267 -3.98 -13.28 -12.99
CA ARG A 267 -3.55 -13.53 -11.62
C ARG A 267 -3.65 -15.02 -11.29
N LEU A 268 -2.59 -15.54 -10.68
CA LEU A 268 -2.45 -16.88 -10.14
C LEU A 268 -1.79 -16.77 -8.76
N SER A 269 -2.52 -17.18 -7.72
CA SER A 269 -1.97 -17.42 -6.39
C SER A 269 -2.23 -18.88 -6.05
N GLY A 270 -1.30 -19.73 -6.49
CA GLY A 270 -1.36 -21.18 -6.43
C GLY A 270 -0.71 -21.74 -5.17
N LYS A 271 -0.59 -23.07 -5.11
CA LYS A 271 0.14 -23.75 -4.03
C LYS A 271 1.63 -23.93 -4.31
N PHE A 272 2.06 -23.76 -5.56
CA PHE A 272 3.44 -23.84 -6.00
C PHE A 272 3.84 -22.59 -6.82
N LEU A 273 2.98 -22.12 -7.73
CA LEU A 273 3.20 -20.90 -8.51
C LEU A 273 2.37 -19.75 -7.98
N ASP A 274 3.02 -18.61 -7.70
CA ASP A 274 2.37 -17.34 -7.42
C ASP A 274 2.97 -16.25 -8.31
N ASN A 275 2.12 -15.48 -9.01
CA ASN A 275 2.54 -14.37 -9.86
C ASN A 275 2.10 -12.99 -9.37
N THR A 276 1.62 -12.92 -8.13
CA THR A 276 1.30 -11.68 -7.43
C THR A 276 2.47 -11.14 -6.64
N GLU A 277 3.44 -12.01 -6.35
CA GLU A 277 4.74 -11.70 -5.80
C GLU A 277 5.82 -11.77 -6.87
N PRO A 278 6.98 -11.12 -6.69
CA PRO A 278 8.10 -11.29 -7.59
C PRO A 278 8.51 -12.76 -7.59
N SER A 279 8.26 -13.46 -8.69
CA SER A 279 8.69 -14.84 -8.79
C SER A 279 9.34 -15.16 -10.13
N SER A 280 10.07 -16.27 -10.13
CA SER A 280 10.65 -16.89 -11.31
C SER A 280 10.61 -18.42 -11.15
N TRP A 281 10.50 -19.13 -12.27
CA TRP A 281 10.46 -20.59 -12.28
C TRP A 281 11.16 -21.17 -13.48
N GLY A 282 11.61 -22.41 -13.32
CA GLY A 282 12.38 -23.14 -14.30
C GLY A 282 12.23 -24.63 -14.14
N VAL A 283 12.90 -25.37 -15.02
CA VAL A 283 12.91 -26.83 -15.03
C VAL A 283 14.30 -27.32 -14.66
N LEU A 284 14.36 -28.41 -13.92
CA LEU A 284 15.57 -29.20 -13.71
C LEU A 284 15.47 -30.44 -14.59
N LYS A 285 16.51 -30.68 -15.37
CA LYS A 285 16.64 -31.83 -16.24
C LYS A 285 17.73 -32.76 -15.75
N TYR A 286 17.49 -34.05 -15.90
CA TYR A 286 18.51 -35.06 -15.85
C TYR A 286 18.51 -35.80 -17.18
N GLN A 287 19.63 -35.79 -17.89
CA GLN A 287 19.68 -36.23 -19.28
C GLN A 287 18.71 -35.40 -20.15
N GLU A 288 17.67 -36.02 -20.71
CA GLU A 288 16.63 -35.33 -21.49
C GLU A 288 15.30 -35.17 -20.74
N ASP A 289 15.17 -35.77 -19.56
CA ASP A 289 13.92 -35.80 -18.79
C ASP A 289 13.84 -34.65 -17.80
N ILE A 290 12.67 -34.02 -17.71
CA ILE A 290 12.39 -32.98 -16.72
C ILE A 290 11.99 -33.66 -15.41
N VAL A 291 12.89 -33.57 -14.43
CA VAL A 291 12.77 -34.29 -13.16
C VAL A 291 12.14 -33.45 -12.06
N ALA A 292 12.24 -32.12 -12.15
CA ALA A 292 11.63 -31.22 -11.18
C ALA A 292 11.37 -29.83 -11.79
N LEU A 293 10.47 -29.09 -11.15
CA LEU A 293 10.33 -27.65 -11.33
C LEU A 293 10.95 -26.96 -10.12
N ILE A 294 11.63 -25.85 -10.37
CA ILE A 294 12.16 -24.97 -9.33
C ILE A 294 11.43 -23.63 -9.40
N PHE A 295 11.10 -23.09 -8.23
CA PHE A 295 10.40 -21.84 -8.07
C PHE A 295 11.13 -20.99 -7.03
N LEU A 296 11.36 -19.73 -7.39
CA LEU A 296 11.90 -18.68 -6.53
C LEU A 296 10.84 -17.60 -6.38
N GLU A 297 10.55 -17.21 -5.15
CA GLU A 297 9.63 -16.13 -4.81
C GLU A 297 10.34 -15.16 -3.90
N GLY A 298 10.46 -13.89 -4.30
CA GLY A 298 10.91 -12.79 -3.46
C GLY A 298 9.74 -12.05 -2.82
N ASP A 299 10.05 -11.06 -2.01
CA ASP A 299 9.06 -10.22 -1.33
C ASP A 299 9.25 -8.73 -1.68
N ILE A 300 8.13 -8.01 -1.79
CA ILE A 300 8.08 -6.55 -1.87
C ILE A 300 7.23 -6.06 -0.71
N GLU A 301 7.89 -5.45 0.28
CA GLU A 301 7.21 -4.82 1.39
C GLU A 301 6.37 -3.61 0.96
N GLY A 302 5.23 -3.42 1.62
CA GLY A 302 4.30 -2.32 1.38
C GLY A 302 3.19 -2.64 0.37
N TYR A 303 2.53 -1.61 -0.15
CA TYR A 303 1.56 -1.69 -1.26
C TYR A 303 0.31 -2.58 -1.09
N GLY A 304 -0.05 -3.01 0.13
CA GLY A 304 -1.11 -4.02 0.37
C GLY A 304 -2.46 -3.76 -0.32
N ARG A 305 -2.92 -2.50 -0.44
CA ARG A 305 -4.19 -2.17 -1.17
C ARG A 305 -4.11 -2.43 -2.68
N VAL A 306 -2.90 -2.43 -3.23
CA VAL A 306 -2.63 -2.47 -4.67
C VAL A 306 -2.09 -3.83 -5.12
N ARG A 307 -1.30 -4.49 -4.25
CA ARG A 307 -0.66 -5.79 -4.45
C ARG A 307 -1.60 -6.84 -5.04
N ASN A 308 -2.81 -6.92 -4.50
CA ASN A 308 -3.84 -7.88 -4.93
C ASN A 308 -4.41 -7.67 -6.35
N LYS A 309 -4.07 -6.58 -7.04
CA LYS A 309 -4.61 -6.24 -8.37
C LYS A 309 -3.57 -6.32 -9.48
N ILE A 310 -2.30 -6.51 -9.14
CA ILE A 310 -1.17 -6.50 -10.07
C ILE A 310 -0.55 -7.90 -10.09
N PHE A 311 -0.06 -8.31 -11.26
CA PHE A 311 0.62 -9.59 -11.45
C PHE A 311 1.68 -9.49 -12.55
N HIS A 312 2.61 -10.44 -12.60
CA HIS A 312 3.55 -10.61 -13.71
C HIS A 312 3.24 -11.88 -14.52
N ALA A 313 3.67 -11.92 -15.78
CA ALA A 313 3.38 -13.05 -16.67
C ALA A 313 4.29 -14.27 -16.44
N GLY A 314 5.27 -14.15 -15.54
CA GLY A 314 6.36 -15.11 -15.36
C GLY A 314 7.57 -14.86 -16.27
N PRO A 315 8.51 -15.81 -16.29
CA PRO A 315 9.68 -15.78 -17.16
C PRO A 315 9.28 -15.74 -18.65
N LYS A 316 10.09 -15.09 -19.48
CA LYS A 316 9.83 -14.99 -20.94
C LYS A 316 10.28 -16.24 -21.70
N THR A 317 11.26 -16.95 -21.16
CA THR A 317 11.87 -18.14 -21.76
C THR A 317 11.92 -19.24 -20.71
N LEU A 318 11.90 -20.50 -21.15
CA LEU A 318 12.06 -21.62 -20.23
C LEU A 318 13.50 -21.67 -19.74
N ILE A 319 13.69 -21.49 -18.43
CA ILE A 319 15.00 -21.57 -17.77
C ILE A 319 15.24 -23.04 -17.38
N SER A 320 16.40 -23.57 -17.75
CA SER A 320 16.81 -24.98 -17.58
C SER A 320 18.32 -25.05 -17.35
N ASN A 321 18.78 -26.15 -16.72
CA ASN A 321 20.20 -26.53 -16.68
C ASN A 321 20.64 -27.10 -18.02
#